data_AF-A0A5C2M4M7-F1
#
_entry.id   AF-A0A5C2M4M7-F1
#
_cell.length_a   1.000
_cell.length_b   1.000
_cell.length_c   1.000
_cell.angle_alpha   90.00
_cell.angle_beta   90.00
_cell.angle_gamma   90.00
#
_symmetry.space_group_name_H-M   'P 1'
#
loop_
_entity.id
_entity.type
_entity.pdbx_description
1 polymer ?
#
loop_
_entity_poly.entity_id
_entity_poly.type
_entity_poly.pdbx_seq_one_letter_code
_entity_poly.pdbx_strand_id
1 'polypeptide(L)'
;MQPHHRSLWSSFLVFILCWWVLTCGQPASAADSDDLIFVPRQAQSVLKLNQRPSSDPLRFFWERFWTSQLADWGWSWSEVSTWVGEGVTVAQFPCSEVCPSPRQLWILPLKRPDAATAFLETYWQSHPFEAQVYQNIPLQVGKDLVTARLGDRLLLAADVETMIASLGSAVTGDGNLAGLSFYQAARPQLDTQPTALYYVNLQSLSREDRELAPTYDRLLLAVKAQNNELHLETLLHRTSDPTLAADPLDLEFLRAQEPLPTVVVAGSHLPEGYSQLTEALADYRFGRTPQGDEIASQLLRDLTAEIPLDVTRQIFPLASDRFSLALWRQGDEQWQWWWQTRNTPEAATVLQQLDDLARANGYAVNRLVLNKEPVTAWVKLILDPQTSEGLVSDVAAAYEQRGDRLILASSLSVLSPSQHKNVSWLPENLLRQRQGIRGLVYARWPQLFAPLSQRWPLLQYLNGISAGWLERLQSMTLVNYGVRDRLQHLELILSSKKD
;
A
#
# COMPACT_ATOMS: atom_id res chain seq x y z
N MET A 1 -13.90 29.06 15.39
CA MET A 1 -13.08 29.22 14.17
C MET A 1 -11.98 28.18 14.21
N GLN A 2 -11.93 27.26 13.24
CA GLN A 2 -10.93 26.18 13.17
C GLN A 2 -10.29 26.16 11.78
N PRO A 3 -8.95 26.22 11.70
CA PRO A 3 -8.21 25.87 10.49
C PRO A 3 -7.10 24.85 10.79
N HIS A 4 -7.44 23.65 11.29
CA HIS A 4 -6.46 22.59 11.58
C HIS A 4 -6.74 21.21 10.94
N HIS A 5 -7.85 21.03 10.22
CA HIS A 5 -8.24 19.71 9.70
C HIS A 5 -7.71 19.33 8.30
N ARG A 6 -6.90 20.18 7.64
CA ARG A 6 -6.35 19.87 6.30
C ARG A 6 -4.95 19.23 6.30
N SER A 7 -4.23 19.19 7.43
CA SER A 7 -2.84 18.71 7.51
C SER A 7 -2.70 17.18 7.70
N LEU A 8 -3.69 16.51 8.31
CA LEU A 8 -3.60 15.09 8.69
C LEU A 8 -3.88 14.10 7.54
N TRP A 9 -4.37 14.58 6.39
CA TRP A 9 -4.82 13.73 5.29
C TRP A 9 -3.70 13.21 4.38
N SER A 10 -2.65 14.01 4.16
CA SER A 10 -1.49 13.62 3.35
C SER A 10 -0.67 12.51 4.03
N SER A 11 -0.44 12.62 5.34
CA SER A 11 0.28 11.61 6.12
C SER A 11 -0.39 10.24 6.14
N PHE A 12 -1.71 10.17 5.92
CA PHE A 12 -2.42 8.89 5.90
C PHE A 12 -2.43 8.20 4.53
N LEU A 13 -2.63 8.96 3.45
CA LEU A 13 -2.46 8.43 2.09
C LEU A 13 -1.01 7.92 1.91
N VAL A 14 -0.06 8.60 2.53
CA VAL A 14 1.31 8.13 2.71
C VAL A 14 1.41 6.82 3.46
N PHE A 15 0.74 6.64 4.59
CA PHE A 15 0.92 5.44 5.41
C PHE A 15 0.52 4.17 4.65
N ILE A 16 -0.41 4.31 3.69
CA ILE A 16 -0.71 3.31 2.69
C ILE A 16 0.45 3.22 1.67
N LEU A 17 0.83 4.32 1.00
CA LEU A 17 1.92 4.38 0.02
C LEU A 17 3.31 3.90 0.52
N CYS A 18 3.62 4.00 1.81
CA CYS A 18 4.90 3.58 2.40
C CYS A 18 5.08 2.06 2.42
N TRP A 19 3.98 1.31 2.57
CA TRP A 19 4.05 -0.16 2.50
C TRP A 19 4.12 -0.64 1.05
N TRP A 20 3.61 0.17 0.14
CA TRP A 20 3.53 -0.05 -1.30
C TRP A 20 4.87 0.19 -2.02
N VAL A 21 6.00 -0.23 -1.43
CA VAL A 21 7.33 0.05 -2.01
C VAL A 21 8.03 -1.13 -2.70
N LEU A 22 7.72 -2.39 -2.42
CA LEU A 22 8.50 -3.57 -2.87
C LEU A 22 7.91 -4.50 -3.99
N THR A 23 8.21 -4.24 -5.27
CA THR A 23 8.62 -5.21 -6.35
C THR A 23 7.66 -5.91 -7.46
N CYS A 24 7.97 -5.85 -8.78
CA CYS A 24 7.41 -6.28 -10.11
C CYS A 24 7.34 -7.77 -10.60
N GLY A 25 6.22 -8.20 -11.22
CA GLY A 25 5.94 -8.23 -12.71
C GLY A 25 5.46 -9.64 -13.16
N GLN A 26 5.14 -10.04 -14.42
CA GLN A 26 4.95 -9.47 -15.79
C GLN A 26 4.80 -10.67 -16.80
N PRO A 27 4.32 -10.60 -18.08
CA PRO A 27 3.56 -9.59 -18.88
C PRO A 27 2.31 -10.14 -19.70
N ALA A 28 1.49 -9.28 -20.33
CA ALA A 28 1.16 -9.23 -21.80
C ALA A 28 -0.19 -8.53 -22.21
N SER A 29 -0.10 -7.36 -22.87
CA SER A 29 -1.09 -6.65 -23.77
C SER A 29 -2.60 -6.65 -23.43
N ALA A 30 -3.31 -5.51 -23.30
CA ALA A 30 -3.53 -4.51 -24.37
C ALA A 30 -4.22 -3.19 -23.88
N ALA A 31 -4.41 -2.26 -24.84
CA ALA A 31 -4.92 -0.88 -24.78
C ALA A 31 -5.88 -0.43 -23.65
N ASP A 32 -5.63 0.78 -23.13
CA ASP A 32 -6.58 1.91 -23.12
C ASP A 32 -5.82 3.22 -22.77
N SER A 33 -5.70 4.18 -23.71
CA SER A 33 -4.78 5.34 -23.60
C SER A 33 -5.39 6.71 -23.86
N ASP A 34 -6.63 6.79 -24.36
CA ASP A 34 -6.99 7.92 -25.21
C ASP A 34 -7.32 9.20 -24.43
N ASP A 35 -7.87 9.09 -23.22
CA ASP A 35 -8.16 10.27 -22.38
C ASP A 35 -6.90 10.95 -21.81
N LEU A 36 -5.76 10.26 -21.83
CA LEU A 36 -4.51 10.80 -21.29
C LEU A 36 -3.83 11.79 -22.23
N ILE A 37 -4.25 11.87 -23.50
CA ILE A 37 -3.73 12.80 -24.51
C ILE A 37 -3.86 14.27 -24.04
N PHE A 38 -4.86 14.58 -23.21
CA PHE A 38 -5.14 15.92 -22.69
C PHE A 38 -4.44 16.24 -21.36
N VAL A 39 -3.66 15.30 -20.82
CA VAL A 39 -3.05 15.44 -19.50
C VAL A 39 -1.55 15.70 -19.64
N PRO A 40 -1.10 16.95 -19.43
CA PRO A 40 0.21 17.38 -19.86
C PRO A 40 1.32 16.86 -18.94
N ARG A 41 2.55 16.82 -19.47
CA ARG A 41 3.78 16.41 -18.74
C ARG A 41 3.99 17.13 -17.40
N GLN A 42 3.38 18.31 -17.23
CA GLN A 42 3.46 19.13 -16.02
C GLN A 42 2.53 18.66 -14.89
N ALA A 43 1.58 17.75 -15.14
CA ALA A 43 0.66 17.27 -14.11
C ALA A 43 1.42 16.60 -12.95
N GLN A 44 1.17 17.09 -11.73
CA GLN A 44 1.70 16.49 -10.51
C GLN A 44 1.07 15.13 -10.24
N SER A 45 -0.24 15.00 -10.49
CA SER A 45 -0.94 13.72 -10.41
C SER A 45 -2.14 13.65 -11.36
N VAL A 46 -2.59 12.43 -11.66
CA VAL A 46 -3.65 12.14 -12.63
C VAL A 46 -4.43 10.92 -12.17
N LEU A 47 -5.72 11.08 -11.89
CA LEU A 47 -6.66 10.01 -11.56
C LEU A 47 -7.60 9.77 -12.75
N LYS A 48 -7.50 8.61 -13.41
CA LYS A 48 -8.50 8.11 -14.38
C LYS A 48 -9.37 7.05 -13.71
N LEU A 49 -10.68 7.16 -13.86
CA LEU A 49 -11.67 6.20 -13.38
C LEU A 49 -12.41 5.61 -14.57
N ASN A 50 -11.92 4.46 -15.03
CA ASN A 50 -12.32 3.83 -16.29
C ASN A 50 -13.81 3.43 -16.31
N GLN A 51 -14.36 3.07 -15.15
CA GLN A 51 -15.76 2.66 -14.97
C GLN A 51 -16.31 3.28 -13.69
N ARG A 52 -17.64 3.38 -13.56
CA ARG A 52 -18.26 3.77 -12.28
C ARG A 52 -17.89 2.71 -11.22
N PRO A 53 -17.34 3.10 -10.05
CA PRO A 53 -16.92 2.09 -9.07
C PRO A 53 -18.09 1.29 -8.52
N SER A 54 -17.93 -0.04 -8.53
CA SER A 54 -18.93 -1.00 -8.06
C SER A 54 -18.78 -1.37 -6.58
N SER A 55 -17.58 -1.24 -6.00
CA SER A 55 -17.33 -1.53 -4.58
C SER A 55 -17.68 -0.34 -3.68
N ASP A 56 -18.21 -0.65 -2.49
CA ASP A 56 -18.55 0.33 -1.45
C ASP A 56 -17.49 1.42 -1.18
N PRO A 57 -16.22 1.10 -0.88
CA PRO A 57 -15.23 2.12 -0.54
C PRO A 57 -14.95 3.07 -1.71
N LEU A 58 -14.86 2.55 -2.93
CA LEU A 58 -14.61 3.36 -4.13
C LEU A 58 -15.84 4.17 -4.54
N ARG A 59 -17.05 3.60 -4.40
CA ARG A 59 -18.32 4.29 -4.63
C ARG A 59 -18.51 5.43 -3.64
N PHE A 60 -18.24 5.21 -2.35
CA PHE A 60 -18.33 6.25 -1.33
C PHE A 60 -17.30 7.36 -1.57
N PHE A 61 -16.05 7.00 -1.86
CA PHE A 61 -15.01 7.98 -2.22
C PHE A 61 -15.41 8.79 -3.45
N TRP A 62 -15.85 8.12 -4.52
CA TRP A 62 -16.37 8.74 -5.73
C TRP A 62 -17.49 9.71 -5.40
N GLU A 63 -18.58 9.25 -4.78
CA GLU A 63 -19.76 10.07 -4.50
C GLU A 63 -19.40 11.29 -3.63
N ARG A 64 -18.55 11.13 -2.60
CA ARG A 64 -18.12 12.24 -1.74
C ARG A 64 -17.18 13.23 -2.43
N PHE A 65 -16.24 12.76 -3.24
CA PHE A 65 -15.33 13.62 -3.99
C PHE A 65 -16.06 14.37 -5.11
N TRP A 66 -16.91 13.66 -5.87
CA TRP A 66 -17.68 14.22 -6.97
C TRP A 66 -18.72 15.24 -6.51
N THR A 67 -19.48 14.91 -5.47
CA THR A 67 -20.54 15.82 -4.97
C THR A 67 -19.97 17.10 -4.38
N SER A 68 -18.79 17.07 -3.74
CA SER A 68 -18.14 18.28 -3.24
C SER A 68 -17.75 19.21 -4.39
N GLN A 69 -17.02 18.71 -5.41
CA GLN A 69 -16.57 19.56 -6.51
C GLN A 69 -17.73 20.06 -7.38
N LEU A 70 -18.75 19.23 -7.63
CA LEU A 70 -19.95 19.67 -8.33
C LEU A 70 -20.69 20.76 -7.54
N ALA A 71 -20.82 20.63 -6.22
CA ALA A 71 -21.47 21.63 -5.39
C ALA A 71 -20.72 22.98 -5.39
N ASP A 72 -19.38 22.97 -5.45
CA ASP A 72 -18.56 24.18 -5.60
C ASP A 72 -18.83 24.92 -6.92
N TRP A 73 -19.25 24.21 -7.98
CA TRP A 73 -19.72 24.78 -9.25
C TRP A 73 -21.24 25.05 -9.29
N GLY A 74 -21.97 24.74 -8.23
CA GLY A 74 -23.43 24.85 -8.16
C GLY A 74 -24.20 23.74 -8.90
N TRP A 75 -23.55 22.61 -9.21
CA TRP A 75 -24.12 21.48 -9.96
C TRP A 75 -24.47 20.31 -9.03
N SER A 76 -25.43 19.48 -9.43
CA SER A 76 -25.74 18.22 -8.76
C SER A 76 -25.37 17.00 -9.61
N TRP A 77 -25.03 15.88 -8.95
CA TRP A 77 -24.78 14.61 -9.67
C TRP A 77 -26.01 14.12 -10.44
N SER A 78 -27.23 14.41 -9.95
CA SER A 78 -28.49 14.10 -10.63
C SER A 78 -28.61 14.74 -12.01
N GLU A 79 -28.11 15.97 -12.19
CA GLU A 79 -28.13 16.65 -13.50
C GLU A 79 -27.04 16.08 -14.41
N VAL A 80 -25.81 16.02 -13.89
CA VAL A 80 -24.59 15.65 -14.63
C VAL A 80 -24.62 14.19 -15.10
N SER A 81 -25.11 13.27 -14.26
CA SER A 81 -25.13 11.83 -14.55
C SER A 81 -26.04 11.43 -15.73
N THR A 82 -26.93 12.32 -16.18
CA THR A 82 -27.79 12.07 -17.35
C THR A 82 -27.03 12.09 -18.67
N TRP A 83 -25.92 12.84 -18.76
CA TRP A 83 -25.15 13.08 -19.99
C TRP A 83 -23.65 12.75 -19.92
N VAL A 84 -23.05 12.63 -18.73
CA VAL A 84 -21.69 12.11 -18.54
C VAL A 84 -21.63 10.58 -18.75
N GLY A 85 -20.62 10.12 -19.48
CA GLY A 85 -20.30 8.71 -19.71
C GLY A 85 -19.51 8.07 -18.57
N GLU A 86 -18.97 6.88 -18.82
CA GLU A 86 -17.97 6.23 -17.95
C GLU A 86 -16.56 6.63 -18.43
N GLY A 87 -15.55 6.62 -17.55
CA GLY A 87 -14.17 6.95 -17.93
C GLY A 87 -13.68 8.35 -17.57
N VAL A 88 -13.96 8.86 -16.36
CA VAL A 88 -13.62 10.25 -16.02
C VAL A 88 -12.17 10.39 -15.57
N THR A 89 -11.47 11.42 -16.07
CA THR A 89 -10.09 11.73 -15.67
C THR A 89 -10.01 13.07 -14.93
N VAL A 90 -9.22 13.14 -13.87
CA VAL A 90 -8.91 14.35 -13.09
C VAL A 90 -7.39 14.50 -12.98
N ALA A 91 -6.84 15.63 -13.40
CA ALA A 91 -5.41 15.92 -13.34
C ALA A 91 -5.15 17.13 -12.44
N GLN A 92 -4.14 17.04 -11.57
CA GLN A 92 -3.69 18.11 -10.68
C GLN A 92 -2.39 18.74 -11.19
N PHE A 93 -2.33 20.07 -11.12
CA PHE A 93 -1.25 20.88 -11.66
C PHE A 93 -0.45 21.57 -10.54
N PRO A 94 0.84 21.90 -10.79
CA PRO A 94 1.65 22.67 -9.86
C PRO A 94 1.11 24.09 -9.68
N CYS A 95 1.29 24.61 -8.46
CA CYS A 95 1.05 26.00 -8.11
C CYS A 95 2.40 26.68 -7.85
N SER A 96 2.65 27.82 -8.49
CA SER A 96 3.89 28.61 -8.34
C SER A 96 3.94 29.34 -7.00
N GLU A 97 2.82 29.93 -6.58
CA GLU A 97 2.64 30.65 -5.31
C GLU A 97 1.25 30.29 -4.75
N VAL A 98 1.12 30.27 -3.41
CA VAL A 98 -0.03 29.72 -2.64
C VAL A 98 -1.40 29.88 -3.34
N CYS A 99 -1.86 28.83 -4.01
CA CYS A 99 -3.17 28.83 -4.64
C CYS A 99 -4.30 28.75 -3.59
N PRO A 100 -5.41 29.50 -3.74
CA PRO A 100 -6.58 29.40 -2.85
C PRO A 100 -7.33 28.07 -3.01
N SER A 101 -7.21 27.43 -4.18
CA SER A 101 -7.77 26.13 -4.55
C SER A 101 -6.73 25.33 -5.37
N PRO A 102 -6.75 23.99 -5.34
CA PRO A 102 -5.83 23.19 -6.16
C PRO A 102 -6.16 23.37 -7.65
N ARG A 103 -5.14 23.67 -8.47
CA ARG A 103 -5.29 23.72 -9.93
C ARG A 103 -5.60 22.33 -10.47
N GLN A 104 -6.78 22.16 -11.05
CA GLN A 104 -7.28 20.88 -11.53
C GLN A 104 -7.94 21.00 -12.90
N LEU A 105 -7.75 19.96 -13.72
CA LEU A 105 -8.47 19.70 -14.95
C LEU A 105 -9.33 18.44 -14.76
N TRP A 106 -10.59 18.50 -15.16
CA TRP A 106 -11.52 17.37 -15.19
C TRP A 106 -11.92 17.12 -16.65
N ILE A 107 -11.77 15.87 -17.10
CA ILE A 107 -12.04 15.43 -18.48
C ILE A 107 -13.24 14.48 -18.41
N LEU A 108 -14.42 14.99 -18.76
CA LEU A 108 -15.68 14.25 -18.72
C LEU A 108 -16.00 13.67 -20.10
N PRO A 109 -16.10 12.33 -20.26
CA PRO A 109 -16.67 11.73 -21.46
C PRO A 109 -18.17 12.01 -21.56
N LEU A 110 -18.66 12.24 -22.77
CA LEU A 110 -20.05 12.64 -23.04
C LEU A 110 -20.81 11.51 -23.74
N LYS A 111 -21.71 10.84 -23.02
CA LYS A 111 -22.66 9.88 -23.63
C LYS A 111 -23.84 10.56 -24.34
N ARG A 112 -24.10 11.84 -24.04
CA ARG A 112 -25.14 12.68 -24.67
C ARG A 112 -24.62 14.12 -24.84
N PRO A 113 -23.83 14.41 -25.89
CA PRO A 113 -23.18 15.71 -26.04
C PRO A 113 -24.17 16.89 -26.18
N ASP A 114 -25.33 16.67 -26.79
CA ASP A 114 -26.35 17.72 -26.95
C ASP A 114 -26.97 18.13 -25.61
N ALA A 115 -27.23 17.14 -24.73
CA ALA A 115 -27.75 17.38 -23.39
C ALA A 115 -26.71 18.09 -22.50
N ALA A 116 -25.44 17.74 -22.63
CA ALA A 116 -24.35 18.45 -21.96
C ALA A 116 -24.22 19.91 -22.46
N THR A 117 -24.41 20.13 -23.77
CA THR A 117 -24.36 21.47 -24.38
C THR A 117 -25.51 22.34 -23.86
N ALA A 118 -26.75 21.84 -23.90
CA ALA A 118 -27.92 22.55 -23.37
C ALA A 118 -27.82 22.85 -21.86
N PHE A 119 -27.22 21.94 -21.08
CA PHE A 119 -26.93 22.15 -19.66
C PHE A 119 -25.93 23.31 -19.46
N LEU A 120 -24.81 23.31 -20.19
CA LEU A 120 -23.81 24.37 -20.11
C LEU A 120 -24.33 25.72 -20.61
N GLU A 121 -25.14 25.75 -21.67
CA GLU A 121 -25.80 26.97 -22.13
C GLU A 121 -26.72 27.56 -21.06
N THR A 122 -27.50 26.72 -20.38
CA THR A 122 -28.37 27.13 -19.26
C THR A 122 -27.56 27.65 -18.06
N TYR A 123 -26.45 26.97 -17.73
CA TYR A 123 -25.53 27.40 -16.69
C TYR A 123 -24.93 28.78 -17.00
N TRP A 124 -24.37 28.96 -18.20
CA TRP A 124 -23.72 30.21 -18.61
C TRP A 124 -24.69 31.35 -18.93
N GLN A 125 -25.99 31.09 -19.11
CA GLN A 125 -27.02 32.14 -19.12
C GLN A 125 -27.23 32.79 -17.75
N SER A 126 -26.91 32.08 -16.65
CA SER A 126 -27.09 32.54 -15.27
C SER A 126 -25.79 32.97 -14.58
N HIS A 127 -24.63 32.73 -15.21
CA HIS A 127 -23.31 33.04 -14.66
C HIS A 127 -22.50 33.91 -15.63
N PRO A 128 -21.85 35.00 -15.16
CA PRO A 128 -21.03 35.85 -16.03
C PRO A 128 -19.81 35.07 -16.54
N PHE A 129 -19.54 35.17 -17.84
CA PHE A 129 -18.41 34.53 -18.50
C PHE A 129 -17.88 35.38 -19.67
N GLU A 130 -16.62 35.13 -20.03
CA GLU A 130 -16.02 35.60 -21.27
C GLU A 130 -15.90 34.46 -22.28
N ALA A 131 -16.25 34.71 -23.54
CA ALA A 131 -15.98 33.79 -24.63
C ALA A 131 -14.57 34.04 -25.16
N GLN A 132 -13.70 33.02 -25.05
CA GLN A 132 -12.33 33.06 -25.56
C GLN A 132 -12.10 31.91 -26.55
N VAL A 133 -11.06 31.99 -27.38
CA VAL A 133 -10.69 30.92 -28.32
C VAL A 133 -9.20 30.65 -28.22
N TYR A 134 -8.84 29.41 -27.91
CA TYR A 134 -7.45 28.95 -27.82
C TYR A 134 -7.22 27.81 -28.81
N GLN A 135 -6.28 27.96 -29.75
CA GLN A 135 -6.00 26.97 -30.80
C GLN A 135 -7.25 26.45 -31.55
N ASN A 136 -8.19 27.35 -31.87
CA ASN A 136 -9.51 27.05 -32.47
C ASN A 136 -10.49 26.28 -31.59
N ILE A 137 -10.18 26.06 -30.30
CA ILE A 137 -11.08 25.49 -29.31
C ILE A 137 -11.81 26.64 -28.59
N PRO A 138 -13.14 26.70 -28.62
CA PRO A 138 -13.90 27.71 -27.89
C PRO A 138 -13.89 27.40 -26.39
N LEU A 139 -13.60 28.42 -25.59
CA LEU A 139 -13.56 28.40 -24.14
C LEU A 139 -14.64 29.34 -23.59
N GLN A 140 -15.35 28.91 -22.54
CA GLN A 140 -16.19 29.76 -21.71
C GLN A 140 -15.45 29.96 -20.38
N VAL A 141 -15.02 31.19 -20.10
CA VAL A 141 -14.17 31.55 -18.97
C VAL A 141 -15.01 32.30 -17.94
N GLY A 142 -15.42 31.62 -16.88
CA GLY A 142 -16.02 32.23 -15.70
C GLY A 142 -14.97 32.54 -14.63
N LYS A 143 -15.43 33.02 -13.47
CA LYS A 143 -14.56 33.37 -12.32
C LYS A 143 -13.90 32.15 -11.67
N ASP A 144 -14.67 31.09 -11.44
CA ASP A 144 -14.26 29.92 -10.65
C ASP A 144 -14.36 28.59 -11.46
N LEU A 145 -14.65 28.69 -12.76
CA LEU A 145 -14.80 27.57 -13.69
C LEU A 145 -14.49 28.03 -15.13
N VAL A 146 -13.75 27.20 -15.87
CA VAL A 146 -13.53 27.32 -17.31
C VAL A 146 -13.99 26.03 -18.00
N THR A 147 -14.83 26.14 -19.02
CA THR A 147 -15.33 24.98 -19.77
C THR A 147 -14.95 25.01 -21.24
N ALA A 148 -14.55 23.87 -21.79
CA ALA A 148 -14.24 23.69 -23.21
C ALA A 148 -14.75 22.33 -23.71
N ARG A 149 -15.33 22.28 -24.92
CA ARG A 149 -15.78 21.02 -25.53
C ARG A 149 -14.85 20.61 -26.66
N LEU A 150 -14.42 19.36 -26.67
CA LEU A 150 -13.55 18.79 -27.69
C LEU A 150 -14.08 17.41 -28.10
N GLY A 151 -14.71 17.33 -29.26
CA GLY A 151 -15.38 16.11 -29.72
C GLY A 151 -16.50 15.66 -28.76
N ASP A 152 -16.34 14.45 -28.21
CA ASP A 152 -17.19 13.79 -27.23
C ASP A 152 -16.64 13.94 -25.78
N ARG A 153 -15.75 14.90 -25.54
CA ARG A 153 -15.22 15.26 -24.22
C ARG A 153 -15.61 16.69 -23.81
N LEU A 154 -15.88 16.87 -22.53
CA LEU A 154 -16.02 18.16 -21.86
C LEU A 154 -14.86 18.33 -20.87
N LEU A 155 -14.08 19.39 -21.06
CA LEU A 155 -13.00 19.81 -20.19
C LEU A 155 -13.52 20.86 -19.22
N LEU A 156 -13.25 20.69 -17.93
CA LEU A 156 -13.54 21.65 -16.86
C LEU A 156 -12.24 21.97 -16.13
N ALA A 157 -11.91 23.25 -15.96
CA ALA A 157 -10.74 23.68 -15.20
C ALA A 157 -11.11 24.75 -14.17
N ALA A 158 -10.34 24.84 -13.09
CA ALA A 158 -10.51 25.89 -12.08
C ALA A 158 -10.13 27.29 -12.61
N ASP A 159 -9.25 27.36 -13.61
CA ASP A 159 -8.75 28.60 -14.20
C ASP A 159 -8.31 28.41 -15.66
N VAL A 160 -8.13 29.54 -16.36
CA VAL A 160 -7.79 29.56 -17.79
C VAL A 160 -6.34 29.11 -18.07
N GLU A 161 -5.42 29.31 -17.12
CA GLU A 161 -4.02 28.87 -17.25
C GLU A 161 -3.92 27.34 -17.27
N THR A 162 -4.69 26.68 -16.41
CA THR A 162 -4.80 25.22 -16.33
C THR A 162 -5.41 24.64 -17.61
N MET A 163 -6.47 25.28 -18.13
CA MET A 163 -7.05 24.90 -19.43
C MET A 163 -6.03 25.05 -20.57
N ILE A 164 -5.33 26.20 -20.63
CA ILE A 164 -4.30 26.48 -21.64
C ILE A 164 -3.09 25.53 -21.51
N ALA A 165 -2.64 25.19 -20.31
CA ALA A 165 -1.52 24.25 -20.11
C ALA A 165 -1.89 22.82 -20.57
N SER A 166 -3.15 22.44 -20.41
CA SER A 166 -3.71 21.15 -20.84
C SER A 166 -3.84 21.05 -22.36
N LEU A 167 -4.35 22.11 -23.00
CA LEU A 167 -4.53 22.18 -24.46
C LEU A 167 -3.23 22.55 -25.21
N GLY A 168 -2.32 23.28 -24.56
CA GLY A 168 -1.12 23.87 -25.14
C GLY A 168 0.11 22.98 -25.13
N SER A 169 0.03 21.80 -24.53
CA SER A 169 1.08 20.80 -24.64
C SER A 169 1.04 20.21 -26.05
N ALA A 170 1.92 20.73 -26.90
CA ALA A 170 2.06 20.31 -28.29
C ALA A 170 2.27 18.79 -28.41
N VAL A 171 2.01 18.25 -29.60
CA VAL A 171 2.13 16.82 -29.95
C VAL A 171 3.61 16.40 -30.05
N THR A 172 4.39 16.66 -29.01
CA THR A 172 5.67 16.00 -28.76
C THR A 172 5.39 14.61 -28.19
N GLY A 173 6.31 13.67 -28.42
CA GLY A 173 6.16 12.28 -27.98
C GLY A 173 6.13 12.07 -26.46
N ASP A 174 6.22 13.14 -25.66
CA ASP A 174 6.22 13.15 -24.20
C ASP A 174 5.21 14.16 -23.60
N GLY A 175 4.41 14.84 -24.44
CA GLY A 175 3.47 15.88 -24.03
C GLY A 175 2.26 15.37 -23.24
N ASN A 176 2.08 14.05 -23.14
CA ASN A 176 1.00 13.37 -22.43
C ASN A 176 1.50 12.10 -21.72
N LEU A 177 0.71 11.50 -20.82
CA LEU A 177 1.14 10.28 -20.10
C LEU A 177 1.46 9.11 -21.05
N ALA A 178 0.71 8.92 -22.14
CA ALA A 178 0.97 7.85 -23.10
C ALA A 178 2.34 7.99 -23.79
N GLY A 179 2.88 9.21 -23.85
CA GLY A 179 4.23 9.54 -24.32
C GLY A 179 5.34 9.32 -23.29
N LEU A 180 5.03 9.20 -22.00
CA LEU A 180 6.06 9.01 -20.98
C LEU A 180 6.62 7.59 -21.02
N SER A 181 7.93 7.45 -21.21
CA SER A 181 8.63 6.15 -21.23
C SER A 181 8.36 5.30 -19.98
N PHE A 182 8.27 5.93 -18.81
CA PHE A 182 7.82 5.29 -17.57
C PHE A 182 6.43 4.64 -17.72
N TYR A 183 5.45 5.39 -18.24
CA TYR A 183 4.08 4.90 -18.39
C TYR A 183 4.01 3.77 -19.43
N GLN A 184 4.75 3.90 -20.53
CA GLN A 184 4.85 2.87 -21.57
C GLN A 184 5.47 1.56 -21.03
N ALA A 185 6.47 1.64 -20.15
CA ALA A 185 7.07 0.48 -19.49
C ALA A 185 6.21 -0.08 -18.35
N ALA A 186 5.51 0.78 -17.61
CA ALA A 186 4.69 0.44 -16.45
C ALA A 186 3.33 -0.17 -16.84
N ARG A 187 2.59 0.44 -17.77
CA ARG A 187 1.22 0.02 -18.13
C ARG A 187 1.09 -1.47 -18.51
N PRO A 188 2.04 -2.09 -19.25
CA PRO A 188 2.02 -3.53 -19.53
C PRO A 188 2.27 -4.44 -18.33
N GLN A 189 2.79 -3.93 -17.20
CA GLN A 189 3.07 -4.73 -16.01
C GLN A 189 1.84 -4.96 -15.12
N LEU A 190 0.77 -4.21 -15.35
CA LEU A 190 -0.52 -4.36 -14.66
C LEU A 190 -1.31 -5.51 -15.28
N ASP A 191 -1.78 -6.44 -14.46
CA ASP A 191 -2.25 -7.76 -14.93
C ASP A 191 -3.63 -7.69 -15.62
N THR A 192 -4.39 -6.59 -15.42
CA THR A 192 -5.72 -6.38 -16.01
C THR A 192 -6.04 -4.90 -16.31
N GLN A 193 -7.20 -4.62 -16.92
CA GLN A 193 -7.77 -3.25 -16.95
C GLN A 193 -8.30 -2.90 -15.54
N PRO A 194 -7.78 -1.85 -14.88
CA PRO A 194 -8.21 -1.50 -13.54
C PRO A 194 -9.48 -0.64 -13.55
N THR A 195 -10.23 -0.63 -12.45
CA THR A 195 -11.36 0.29 -12.23
C THR A 195 -10.89 1.75 -12.15
N ALA A 196 -9.74 1.99 -11.50
CA ALA A 196 -9.09 3.29 -11.44
C ALA A 196 -7.59 3.18 -11.73
N LEU A 197 -7.01 4.22 -12.31
CA LEU A 197 -5.58 4.36 -12.53
C LEU A 197 -5.14 5.73 -12.00
N TYR A 198 -4.13 5.77 -11.14
CA TYR A 198 -3.60 7.00 -10.56
C TYR A 198 -2.10 7.12 -10.84
N TYR A 199 -1.69 8.15 -11.55
CA TYR A 199 -0.29 8.53 -11.74
C TYR A 199 0.08 9.67 -10.79
N VAL A 200 1.28 9.67 -10.23
CA VAL A 200 1.82 10.83 -9.49
C VAL A 200 3.33 10.96 -9.68
N ASN A 201 3.78 12.21 -9.83
CA ASN A 201 5.17 12.61 -9.80
C ASN A 201 5.61 12.80 -8.33
N LEU A 202 6.45 11.91 -7.83
CA LEU A 202 6.92 11.92 -6.44
C LEU A 202 7.95 13.03 -6.18
N GLN A 203 8.59 13.58 -7.23
CA GLN A 203 9.53 14.69 -7.06
C GLN A 203 8.85 15.93 -6.47
N SER A 204 7.57 16.20 -6.78
CA SER A 204 6.83 17.31 -6.13
C SER A 204 6.47 17.06 -4.66
N LEU A 205 6.74 15.86 -4.13
CA LEU A 205 6.53 15.49 -2.72
C LEU A 205 7.84 15.46 -1.91
N SER A 206 8.98 15.74 -2.54
CA SER A 206 10.27 15.83 -1.86
C SER A 206 10.31 17.06 -0.92
N ARG A 207 11.36 17.14 -0.11
CA ARG A 207 11.59 18.30 0.76
C ARG A 207 12.29 19.40 -0.04
N GLU A 208 11.87 20.65 0.17
CA GLU A 208 12.48 21.83 -0.45
C GLU A 208 13.90 22.13 0.08
N ASP A 209 14.29 21.53 1.21
CA ASP A 209 15.55 21.81 1.92
C ASP A 209 16.74 20.92 1.50
N ARG A 210 16.57 20.08 0.47
CA ARG A 210 17.65 19.26 -0.11
C ARG A 210 17.50 19.12 -1.63
N GLU A 211 18.60 19.28 -2.36
CA GLU A 211 18.74 18.67 -3.68
C GLU A 211 18.77 17.15 -3.51
N LEU A 212 17.66 16.48 -3.81
CA LEU A 212 17.52 15.03 -3.71
C LEU A 212 17.41 14.41 -5.10
N ALA A 213 18.15 13.33 -5.29
CA ALA A 213 17.79 12.28 -6.25
C ALA A 213 16.99 11.21 -5.46
N PRO A 214 15.66 11.39 -5.28
CA PRO A 214 14.87 10.49 -4.45
C PRO A 214 14.95 9.07 -5.02
N THR A 215 14.93 8.04 -4.17
CA THR A 215 15.01 6.64 -4.61
C THR A 215 13.95 6.28 -5.66
N TYR A 216 12.78 6.94 -5.59
CA TYR A 216 11.71 6.84 -6.58
C TYR A 216 11.28 8.24 -7.03
N ASP A 217 11.03 8.43 -8.33
CA ASP A 217 10.57 9.73 -8.87
C ASP A 217 9.11 9.75 -9.33
N ARG A 218 8.52 8.58 -9.62
CA ARG A 218 7.17 8.42 -10.17
C ARG A 218 6.49 7.18 -9.62
N LEU A 219 5.17 7.26 -9.56
CA LEU A 219 4.28 6.17 -9.16
C LEU A 219 3.14 6.04 -10.17
N LEU A 220 2.79 4.80 -10.49
CA LEU A 220 1.53 4.41 -11.10
C LEU A 220 0.80 3.43 -10.15
N LEU A 221 -0.43 3.76 -9.79
CA LEU A 221 -1.33 2.98 -8.94
C LEU A 221 -2.51 2.50 -9.81
N ALA A 222 -2.86 1.23 -9.72
CA ALA A 222 -4.02 0.64 -10.38
C ALA A 222 -4.94 0.01 -9.32
N VAL A 223 -6.20 0.44 -9.31
CA VAL A 223 -7.22 -0.01 -8.35
C VAL A 223 -8.21 -0.90 -9.08
N LYS A 224 -8.48 -2.08 -8.56
CA LYS A 224 -9.43 -3.03 -9.13
C LYS A 224 -10.28 -3.65 -8.03
N ALA A 225 -11.60 -3.67 -8.22
CA ALA A 225 -12.51 -4.37 -7.32
C ALA A 225 -13.10 -5.60 -8.02
N GLN A 226 -12.90 -6.79 -7.45
CA GLN A 226 -13.42 -8.04 -8.00
C GLN A 226 -13.66 -9.05 -6.87
N ASN A 227 -14.76 -9.83 -6.91
CA ASN A 227 -15.02 -10.94 -5.98
C ASN A 227 -14.97 -10.61 -4.47
N ASN A 228 -15.31 -9.38 -4.07
CA ASN A 228 -15.17 -8.81 -2.72
C ASN A 228 -13.71 -8.56 -2.28
N GLU A 229 -12.78 -8.54 -3.23
CA GLU A 229 -11.39 -8.18 -3.03
C GLU A 229 -11.13 -6.83 -3.72
N LEU A 230 -10.46 -5.93 -3.00
CA LEU A 230 -9.92 -4.69 -3.53
C LEU A 230 -8.42 -4.89 -3.76
N HIS A 231 -8.06 -5.05 -5.03
CA HIS A 231 -6.69 -5.16 -5.50
C HIS A 231 -6.15 -3.76 -5.81
N LEU A 232 -4.93 -3.55 -5.38
CA LEU A 232 -4.28 -2.27 -5.28
C LEU A 232 -2.84 -2.47 -5.78
N GLU A 233 -2.74 -2.51 -7.11
CA GLU A 233 -1.51 -2.70 -7.87
C GLU A 233 -0.71 -1.38 -7.89
N THR A 234 0.59 -1.46 -7.66
CA THR A 234 1.53 -0.32 -7.57
C THR A 234 2.63 -0.53 -8.59
N LEU A 235 3.23 0.53 -9.14
CA LEU A 235 4.46 0.53 -9.95
C LEU A 235 5.25 1.80 -9.65
N LEU A 236 6.34 1.68 -8.89
CA LEU A 236 7.27 2.77 -8.59
C LEU A 236 8.47 2.77 -9.53
N HIS A 237 8.86 3.93 -10.05
CA HIS A 237 10.07 4.07 -10.86
C HIS A 237 11.27 4.42 -10.00
N ARG A 238 12.29 3.55 -9.97
CA ARG A 238 13.57 3.82 -9.31
C ARG A 238 14.43 4.77 -10.14
N THR A 239 15.03 5.75 -9.48
CA THR A 239 16.02 6.64 -10.11
C THR A 239 17.40 5.98 -10.29
N SER A 240 17.68 4.95 -9.49
CA SER A 240 18.91 4.14 -9.53
C SER A 240 18.62 2.67 -9.84
N ASP A 241 19.61 1.99 -10.42
CA ASP A 241 19.51 0.54 -10.67
C ASP A 241 19.39 -0.26 -9.36
N PRO A 242 18.68 -1.41 -9.36
CA PRO A 242 18.53 -2.22 -8.16
C PRO A 242 19.87 -2.76 -7.66
N THR A 243 20.16 -2.50 -6.39
CA THR A 243 21.37 -2.99 -5.69
C THR A 243 21.26 -4.45 -5.24
N LEU A 244 20.04 -4.99 -5.14
CA LEU A 244 19.77 -6.35 -4.68
C LEU A 244 18.82 -7.07 -5.65
N ALA A 245 19.24 -8.27 -6.09
CA ALA A 245 18.39 -9.22 -6.80
C ALA A 245 18.08 -10.39 -5.86
N ALA A 246 16.90 -10.39 -5.24
CA ALA A 246 16.47 -11.46 -4.35
C ALA A 246 15.72 -12.56 -5.12
N ASP A 247 16.10 -13.84 -5.00
CA ASP A 247 15.41 -14.93 -5.68
C ASP A 247 13.95 -15.08 -5.20
N PRO A 248 12.99 -15.48 -6.06
CA PRO A 248 11.59 -15.69 -5.68
C PRO A 248 11.41 -16.61 -4.47
N LEU A 249 10.64 -16.13 -3.51
CA LEU A 249 10.24 -16.77 -2.26
C LEU A 249 9.55 -18.11 -2.53
N ASP A 250 10.05 -19.17 -1.90
CA ASP A 250 9.43 -20.49 -2.01
C ASP A 250 8.16 -20.58 -1.16
N LEU A 251 6.99 -20.37 -1.78
CA LEU A 251 5.70 -20.41 -1.07
C LEU A 251 5.36 -21.79 -0.47
N GLU A 252 6.15 -22.86 -0.71
CA GLU A 252 5.91 -24.16 -0.09
C GLU A 252 6.09 -24.11 1.44
N PHE A 253 7.00 -23.28 1.98
CA PHE A 253 7.18 -23.17 3.45
C PHE A 253 6.04 -22.43 4.17
N LEU A 254 5.21 -21.67 3.43
CA LEU A 254 4.04 -20.98 3.97
C LEU A 254 2.81 -21.87 4.08
N ARG A 255 2.84 -23.06 3.49
CA ARG A 255 1.74 -24.01 3.58
C ARG A 255 1.72 -24.66 4.95
N ALA A 256 0.50 -24.90 5.44
CA ALA A 256 0.21 -25.76 6.57
C ALA A 256 0.80 -25.33 7.92
N GLN A 257 0.19 -24.30 8.52
CA GLN A 257 0.02 -24.27 9.97
C GLN A 257 -1.46 -24.04 10.29
N GLU A 258 -2.12 -25.07 10.84
CA GLU A 258 -3.34 -24.90 11.63
C GLU A 258 -2.93 -24.66 13.10
N PRO A 259 -3.62 -23.77 13.85
CA PRO A 259 -4.66 -22.84 13.39
C PRO A 259 -4.10 -21.76 12.45
N LEU A 260 -4.94 -21.08 11.66
CA LEU A 260 -4.44 -20.09 10.69
C LEU A 260 -3.81 -18.88 11.39
N PRO A 261 -2.56 -18.50 11.02
CA PRO A 261 -1.84 -17.38 11.63
C PRO A 261 -2.58 -16.05 11.45
N THR A 262 -2.52 -15.23 12.50
CA THR A 262 -3.06 -13.87 12.56
C THR A 262 -2.26 -12.91 11.70
N VAL A 263 -0.92 -13.05 11.68
CA VAL A 263 -0.02 -12.33 10.78
C VAL A 263 1.01 -13.29 10.23
N VAL A 264 1.38 -13.13 8.96
CA VAL A 264 2.54 -13.78 8.37
C VAL A 264 3.38 -12.72 7.65
N VAL A 265 4.69 -12.76 7.83
CA VAL A 265 5.66 -11.92 7.11
C VAL A 265 6.72 -12.86 6.55
N ALA A 266 7.02 -12.76 5.27
CA ALA A 266 8.09 -13.53 4.66
C ALA A 266 8.81 -12.72 3.58
N GLY A 267 10.10 -13.00 3.39
CA GLY A 267 10.93 -12.28 2.45
C GLY A 267 12.40 -12.66 2.57
N SER A 268 13.27 -11.74 2.16
CA SER A 268 14.72 -11.92 2.13
C SER A 268 15.46 -10.65 2.53
N HIS A 269 16.71 -10.78 2.99
CA HIS A 269 17.61 -9.68 3.32
C HIS A 269 16.95 -8.64 4.24
N LEU A 270 16.40 -9.09 5.37
CA LEU A 270 15.64 -8.22 6.28
C LEU A 270 16.48 -7.06 6.85
N PRO A 271 17.76 -7.23 7.27
CA PRO A 271 18.58 -6.11 7.72
C PRO A 271 18.73 -5.02 6.66
N GLU A 272 19.09 -5.41 5.44
CA GLU A 272 19.33 -4.50 4.31
C GLU A 272 18.03 -3.86 3.85
N GLY A 273 16.95 -4.65 3.74
CA GLY A 273 15.63 -4.17 3.34
C GLY A 273 15.03 -3.19 4.36
N TYR A 274 15.26 -3.42 5.66
CA TYR A 274 14.86 -2.47 6.71
C TYR A 274 15.68 -1.18 6.64
N SER A 275 17.00 -1.24 6.50
CA SER A 275 17.85 -0.05 6.36
C SER A 275 17.44 0.78 5.13
N GLN A 276 17.32 0.13 3.97
CA GLN A 276 16.89 0.76 2.71
C GLN A 276 15.49 1.37 2.82
N LEU A 277 14.56 0.74 3.55
CA LEU A 277 13.25 1.33 3.82
C LEU A 277 13.37 2.59 4.69
N THR A 278 14.12 2.54 5.80
CA THR A 278 14.30 3.70 6.69
C THR A 278 14.98 4.86 5.98
N GLU A 279 16.01 4.58 5.17
CA GLU A 279 16.71 5.57 4.34
C GLU A 279 15.79 6.17 3.28
N ALA A 280 15.09 5.35 2.49
CA ALA A 280 14.19 5.83 1.45
C ALA A 280 13.02 6.65 2.00
N LEU A 281 12.52 6.33 3.20
CA LEU A 281 11.46 7.10 3.86
C LEU A 281 11.96 8.43 4.44
N ALA A 282 13.23 8.52 4.85
CA ALA A 282 13.79 9.72 5.49
C ALA A 282 13.82 10.95 4.56
N ASP A 283 13.88 10.74 3.25
CA ASP A 283 13.89 11.80 2.23
C ASP A 283 12.52 12.45 1.99
N TYR A 284 11.43 11.79 2.38
CA TYR A 284 10.08 12.33 2.24
C TYR A 284 9.62 12.99 3.54
N ARG A 285 8.89 14.11 3.44
CA ARG A 285 8.23 14.78 4.61
C ARG A 285 7.37 13.82 5.44
N PHE A 286 6.93 12.77 4.78
CA PHE A 286 5.91 11.85 5.23
C PHE A 286 6.47 10.60 5.92
N GLY A 287 7.78 10.35 5.82
CA GLY A 287 8.45 9.26 6.56
C GLY A 287 8.67 9.59 8.03
N ARG A 288 8.20 10.76 8.49
CA ARG A 288 8.34 11.25 9.86
C ARG A 288 6.99 11.55 10.52
N THR A 289 6.93 11.36 11.82
CA THR A 289 5.82 11.81 12.68
C THR A 289 5.77 13.34 12.71
N PRO A 290 4.66 13.96 13.14
CA PRO A 290 4.60 15.40 13.41
C PRO A 290 5.65 15.91 14.39
N GLN A 291 6.18 15.04 15.25
CA GLN A 291 7.24 15.29 16.22
C GLN A 291 8.66 15.22 15.60
N GLY A 292 8.77 14.71 14.37
CA GLY A 292 10.04 14.60 13.62
C GLY A 292 10.71 13.23 13.69
N ASP A 293 10.16 12.27 14.45
CA ASP A 293 10.66 10.89 14.54
C ASP A 293 10.39 10.10 13.26
N GLU A 294 11.26 9.16 12.90
CA GLU A 294 11.03 8.26 11.77
C GLU A 294 9.88 7.28 12.05
N ILE A 295 8.91 7.20 11.14
CA ILE A 295 7.70 6.39 11.32
C ILE A 295 8.03 4.90 11.41
N ALA A 296 8.89 4.37 10.53
CA ALA A 296 9.24 2.95 10.53
C ALA A 296 9.95 2.54 11.83
N SER A 297 10.92 3.36 12.26
CA SER A 297 11.66 3.18 13.51
C SER A 297 10.75 3.27 14.74
N GLN A 298 9.80 4.21 14.76
CA GLN A 298 8.81 4.32 15.84
C GLN A 298 7.84 3.14 15.86
N LEU A 299 7.31 2.74 14.69
CA LEU A 299 6.41 1.60 14.53
C LEU A 299 7.03 0.31 15.05
N LEU A 300 8.29 0.04 14.71
CA LEU A 300 8.99 -1.15 15.21
C LEU A 300 9.10 -1.11 16.74
N ARG A 301 9.49 0.04 17.33
CA ARG A 301 9.56 0.21 18.79
C ARG A 301 8.21 -0.01 19.47
N ASP A 302 7.12 0.51 18.93
CA ASP A 302 5.77 0.36 19.51
C ASP A 302 5.23 -1.09 19.41
N LEU A 303 5.66 -1.84 18.39
CA LEU A 303 5.35 -3.27 18.24
C LEU A 303 6.21 -4.15 19.15
N THR A 304 7.45 -3.76 19.46
CA THR A 304 8.39 -4.53 20.28
C THR A 304 8.52 -4.01 21.72
N ALA A 305 7.73 -3.03 22.15
CA ALA A 305 7.86 -2.36 23.45
C ALA A 305 7.73 -3.32 24.66
N GLU A 306 6.98 -4.40 24.50
CA GLU A 306 6.77 -5.45 25.51
C GLU A 306 7.84 -6.57 25.44
N ILE A 307 8.75 -6.51 24.46
CA ILE A 307 9.78 -7.53 24.21
C ILE A 307 11.14 -7.01 24.74
N PRO A 308 11.79 -7.69 25.69
CA PRO A 308 13.07 -7.26 26.27
C PRO A 308 14.29 -7.60 25.36
N LEU A 309 14.15 -7.39 24.05
CA LEU A 309 15.12 -7.70 23.00
C LEU A 309 15.23 -6.52 22.03
N ASP A 310 16.45 -6.16 21.61
CA ASP A 310 16.65 -5.30 20.44
C ASP A 310 16.50 -6.17 19.19
N VAL A 311 15.27 -6.27 18.67
CA VAL A 311 14.93 -7.12 17.52
C VAL A 311 15.80 -6.80 16.30
N THR A 312 16.17 -5.53 16.10
CA THR A 312 17.02 -5.09 14.98
C THR A 312 18.46 -5.61 15.11
N ARG A 313 19.01 -5.65 16.32
CA ARG A 313 20.39 -6.11 16.56
C ARG A 313 20.52 -7.60 16.86
N GLN A 314 19.49 -8.21 17.43
CA GLN A 314 19.55 -9.57 17.99
C GLN A 314 18.76 -10.60 17.19
N ILE A 315 17.77 -10.18 16.38
CA ILE A 315 16.92 -11.09 15.59
C ILE A 315 17.08 -10.88 14.09
N PHE A 316 17.10 -9.64 13.58
CA PHE A 316 17.24 -9.39 12.14
C PHE A 316 18.48 -10.01 11.49
N PRO A 317 19.67 -10.13 12.15
CA PRO A 317 20.81 -10.84 11.57
C PRO A 317 20.55 -12.31 11.23
N LEU A 318 19.55 -12.95 11.86
CA LEU A 318 19.09 -14.29 11.48
C LEU A 318 18.36 -14.31 10.13
N ALA A 319 17.91 -13.17 9.60
CA ALA A 319 17.16 -13.03 8.35
C ALA A 319 17.98 -12.41 7.20
N SER A 320 19.31 -12.55 7.24
CA SER A 320 20.23 -12.05 6.22
C SER A 320 20.06 -12.72 4.83
N ASP A 321 19.48 -13.92 4.76
CA ASP A 321 19.13 -14.61 3.50
C ASP A 321 17.61 -14.60 3.29
N ARG A 322 16.89 -15.63 3.76
CA ARG A 322 15.42 -15.78 3.64
C ARG A 322 14.81 -16.02 5.00
N PHE A 323 13.65 -15.41 5.26
CA PHE A 323 12.95 -15.56 6.52
C PHE A 323 11.43 -15.67 6.36
N SER A 324 10.79 -16.26 7.36
CA SER A 324 9.35 -16.25 7.52
C SER A 324 8.95 -16.25 8.99
N LEU A 325 8.14 -15.27 9.37
CA LEU A 325 7.50 -15.13 10.67
C LEU A 325 6.01 -15.40 10.52
N ALA A 326 5.46 -16.29 11.34
CA ALA A 326 4.04 -16.45 11.55
C ALA A 326 3.71 -16.12 13.02
N LEU A 327 2.61 -15.39 13.23
CA LEU A 327 2.13 -14.94 14.53
C LEU A 327 0.69 -15.40 14.74
N TRP A 328 0.35 -15.87 15.94
CA TRP A 328 -1.01 -16.22 16.34
C TRP A 328 -1.42 -15.46 17.57
N ARG A 329 -2.69 -15.05 17.58
CA ARG A 329 -3.38 -14.53 18.76
C ARG A 329 -4.62 -15.37 19.05
N GLN A 330 -4.61 -16.07 20.18
CA GLN A 330 -5.75 -16.85 20.67
C GLN A 330 -6.51 -16.03 21.73
N GLY A 331 -7.40 -15.15 21.27
CA GLY A 331 -8.17 -14.26 22.15
C GLY A 331 -7.30 -13.22 22.86
N ASP A 332 -7.37 -13.20 24.19
CA ASP A 332 -6.58 -12.31 25.06
C ASP A 332 -5.25 -12.93 25.52
N GLU A 333 -4.90 -14.13 25.03
CA GLU A 333 -3.61 -14.75 25.31
C GLU A 333 -2.44 -14.02 24.64
N GLN A 334 -1.23 -14.26 25.15
CA GLN A 334 0.02 -13.73 24.59
C GLN A 334 0.24 -14.18 23.15
N TRP A 335 0.97 -13.35 22.38
CA TRP A 335 1.34 -13.66 21.02
C TRP A 335 2.23 -14.91 20.95
N GLN A 336 1.73 -15.94 20.29
CA GLN A 336 2.54 -17.08 19.87
C GLN A 336 3.22 -16.74 18.54
N TRP A 337 4.46 -17.17 18.36
CA TRP A 337 5.25 -16.86 17.19
C TRP A 337 6.08 -18.06 16.72
N TRP A 338 6.28 -18.14 15.41
CA TRP A 338 7.10 -19.13 14.72
C TRP A 338 7.94 -18.40 13.68
N TRP A 339 9.24 -18.59 13.73
CA TRP A 339 10.21 -17.96 12.84
C TRP A 339 11.03 -19.06 12.18
N GLN A 340 11.14 -19.03 10.86
CA GLN A 340 12.03 -19.90 10.11
C GLN A 340 12.99 -19.06 9.26
N THR A 341 14.24 -19.49 9.20
CA THR A 341 15.29 -18.91 8.36
C THR A 341 16.26 -19.99 7.88
N ARG A 342 17.23 -19.64 7.03
CA ARG A 342 18.36 -20.51 6.73
C ARG A 342 19.31 -20.61 7.93
N ASN A 343 19.76 -21.82 8.23
CA ASN A 343 20.80 -22.10 9.22
C ASN A 343 22.18 -21.78 8.62
N THR A 344 22.59 -20.51 8.70
CA THR A 344 23.92 -20.05 8.23
C THR A 344 24.98 -20.21 9.34
N PRO A 345 26.30 -20.15 9.03
CA PRO A 345 27.35 -20.19 10.06
C PRO A 345 27.20 -19.10 11.13
N GLU A 346 26.73 -17.91 10.74
CA GLU A 346 26.52 -16.76 11.62
C GLU A 346 25.36 -16.99 12.61
N ALA A 347 24.38 -17.82 12.23
CA ALA A 347 23.24 -18.15 13.09
C ALA A 347 23.68 -18.85 14.39
N ALA A 348 24.79 -19.60 14.38
CA ALA A 348 25.35 -20.19 15.60
C ALA A 348 25.82 -19.15 16.62
N THR A 349 26.41 -18.04 16.15
CA THR A 349 26.82 -16.92 17.03
C THR A 349 25.61 -16.21 17.63
N VAL A 350 24.57 -15.97 16.84
CA VAL A 350 23.35 -15.30 17.32
C VAL A 350 22.58 -16.21 18.29
N LEU A 351 22.46 -17.50 18.00
CA LEU A 351 21.84 -18.47 18.93
C LEU A 351 22.58 -18.55 20.26
N GLN A 352 23.91 -18.53 20.27
CA GLN A 352 24.69 -18.47 21.51
C GLN A 352 24.41 -17.19 22.32
N GLN A 353 24.28 -16.03 21.67
CA GLN A 353 23.91 -14.78 22.33
C GLN A 353 22.50 -14.83 22.94
N LEU A 354 21.54 -15.44 22.23
CA LEU A 354 20.17 -15.64 22.72
C LEU A 354 20.11 -16.65 23.88
N ASP A 355 20.89 -17.73 23.81
CA ASP A 355 21.09 -18.69 24.89
C ASP A 355 21.68 -18.04 26.16
N ASP A 356 22.71 -17.20 26.00
CA ASP A 356 23.32 -16.47 27.14
C ASP A 356 22.37 -15.43 27.73
N LEU A 357 21.55 -14.78 26.90
CA LEU A 357 20.48 -13.89 27.36
C LEU A 357 19.38 -14.67 28.10
N ALA A 358 18.99 -15.85 27.63
CA ALA A 358 18.04 -16.72 28.32
C ALA A 358 18.58 -17.14 29.71
N ARG A 359 19.85 -17.55 29.78
CA ARG A 359 20.55 -17.84 31.06
C ARG A 359 20.56 -16.63 32.00
N ALA A 360 20.87 -15.44 31.48
CA ALA A 360 20.87 -14.19 32.26
C ALA A 360 19.49 -13.83 32.82
N ASN A 361 18.41 -14.20 32.13
CA ASN A 361 17.01 -14.03 32.59
C ASN A 361 16.51 -15.19 33.48
N GLY A 362 17.38 -16.14 33.84
CA GLY A 362 17.05 -17.25 34.74
C GLY A 362 16.31 -18.42 34.08
N TYR A 363 16.39 -18.55 32.75
CA TYR A 363 15.94 -19.75 32.04
C TYR A 363 17.09 -20.76 31.89
N ALA A 364 16.78 -22.05 32.02
CA ALA A 364 17.70 -23.12 31.68
C ALA A 364 17.62 -23.43 30.18
N VAL A 365 18.78 -23.48 29.52
CA VAL A 365 18.90 -23.87 28.12
C VAL A 365 19.03 -25.39 28.06
N ASN A 366 17.94 -26.08 27.73
CA ASN A 366 17.84 -27.53 27.77
C ASN A 366 17.69 -28.12 26.37
N ARG A 367 18.43 -29.20 26.08
CA ARG A 367 18.22 -29.99 24.87
C ARG A 367 17.18 -31.08 25.13
N LEU A 368 16.10 -31.04 24.35
CA LEU A 368 14.95 -31.93 24.39
C LEU A 368 14.86 -32.73 23.08
N VAL A 369 13.98 -33.73 23.05
CA VAL A 369 13.64 -34.48 21.84
C VAL A 369 12.13 -34.36 21.60
N LEU A 370 11.73 -33.72 20.51
CA LEU A 370 10.33 -33.51 20.12
C LEU A 370 10.09 -34.26 18.81
N ASN A 371 9.13 -35.18 18.77
CA ASN A 371 8.80 -35.98 17.56
C ASN A 371 10.01 -36.70 16.91
N LYS A 372 11.00 -37.10 17.73
CA LYS A 372 12.31 -37.69 17.36
C LYS A 372 13.38 -36.70 16.87
N GLU A 373 13.06 -35.41 16.74
CA GLU A 373 14.03 -34.37 16.37
C GLU A 373 14.61 -33.68 17.62
N PRO A 374 15.90 -33.29 17.60
CA PRO A 374 16.53 -32.57 18.70
C PRO A 374 16.14 -31.08 18.69
N VAL A 375 15.56 -30.61 19.79
CA VAL A 375 15.13 -29.21 19.99
C VAL A 375 15.84 -28.63 21.20
N THR A 376 16.30 -27.39 21.14
CA THR A 376 16.77 -26.65 22.34
C THR A 376 15.64 -25.76 22.84
N ALA A 377 15.38 -25.74 24.14
CA ALA A 377 14.33 -24.92 24.75
C ALA A 377 14.87 -24.10 25.93
N TRP A 378 14.41 -22.86 26.04
CA TRP A 378 14.69 -21.97 27.16
C TRP A 378 13.55 -22.11 28.17
N VAL A 379 13.77 -22.90 29.21
CA VAL A 379 12.72 -23.35 30.14
C VAL A 379 13.05 -22.95 31.56
N LYS A 380 12.05 -22.45 32.28
CA LYS A 380 12.11 -22.15 33.70
C LYS A 380 11.02 -22.94 34.42
N LEU A 381 11.39 -23.62 35.50
CA LEU A 381 10.39 -24.27 36.36
C LEU A 381 9.88 -23.25 37.36
N ILE A 382 8.55 -23.08 37.40
CA ILE A 382 7.85 -22.23 38.35
C ILE A 382 6.85 -23.08 39.14
N LEU A 383 6.53 -22.62 40.35
CA LEU A 383 5.42 -23.19 41.12
C LEU A 383 4.11 -22.72 40.49
N ASP A 384 3.14 -23.62 40.35
CA ASP A 384 1.81 -23.32 39.87
C ASP A 384 1.07 -22.41 40.89
N PRO A 385 0.66 -21.19 40.52
CA PRO A 385 -0.11 -20.34 41.43
C PRO A 385 -1.50 -20.92 41.77
N GLN A 386 -2.01 -21.90 41.01
CA GLN A 386 -3.28 -22.59 41.26
C GLN A 386 -3.13 -23.80 42.20
N THR A 387 -1.94 -24.39 42.35
CA THR A 387 -1.74 -25.62 43.13
C THR A 387 -0.47 -25.60 43.98
N SER A 388 -0.62 -25.89 45.28
CA SER A 388 0.47 -25.79 46.27
C SER A 388 1.64 -26.78 46.07
N GLU A 389 1.48 -27.76 45.18
CA GLU A 389 2.46 -28.83 44.90
C GLU A 389 2.76 -28.95 43.39
N GLY A 390 2.16 -28.11 42.53
CA GLY A 390 2.37 -28.16 41.08
C GLY A 390 3.65 -27.46 40.66
N LEU A 391 4.45 -28.14 39.83
CA LEU A 391 5.50 -27.50 39.03
C LEU A 391 5.00 -27.33 37.60
N VAL A 392 5.04 -26.10 37.09
CA VAL A 392 4.71 -25.75 35.70
C VAL A 392 5.98 -25.26 35.00
N SER A 393 6.13 -25.63 33.74
CA SER A 393 7.22 -25.13 32.89
C SER A 393 6.80 -23.85 32.18
N ASP A 394 7.47 -22.75 32.52
CA ASP A 394 7.48 -21.52 31.73
C ASP A 394 8.52 -21.66 30.60
N VAL A 395 8.13 -21.39 29.37
CA VAL A 395 8.96 -21.60 28.16
C VAL A 395 9.04 -20.27 27.41
N ALA A 396 10.21 -19.63 27.43
CA ALA A 396 10.40 -18.34 26.74
C ALA A 396 10.45 -18.51 25.23
N ALA A 397 11.18 -19.53 24.76
CA ALA A 397 11.22 -19.95 23.37
C ALA A 397 11.84 -21.35 23.26
N ALA A 398 11.79 -21.91 22.07
CA ALA A 398 12.57 -23.08 21.67
C ALA A 398 13.03 -22.95 20.21
N TYR A 399 14.10 -23.65 19.83
CA TYR A 399 14.63 -23.66 18.47
C TYR A 399 15.07 -25.06 18.00
N GLU A 400 14.93 -25.30 16.71
CA GLU A 400 15.31 -26.53 16.01
C GLU A 400 16.23 -26.19 14.83
N GLN A 401 17.32 -26.97 14.66
CA GLN A 401 18.19 -26.89 13.48
C GLN A 401 18.04 -28.18 12.66
N ARG A 402 17.44 -28.06 11.47
CA ARG A 402 17.17 -29.20 10.57
C ARG A 402 17.75 -28.96 9.20
N GLY A 403 18.93 -29.53 8.94
CA GLY A 403 19.64 -29.34 7.68
C GLY A 403 20.03 -27.88 7.47
N ASP A 404 19.56 -27.28 6.38
CA ASP A 404 19.76 -25.86 6.06
C ASP A 404 18.72 -24.93 6.72
N ARG A 405 17.83 -25.43 7.59
CA ARG A 405 16.78 -24.63 8.24
C ARG A 405 17.06 -24.44 9.73
N LEU A 406 16.84 -23.21 10.19
CA LEU A 406 16.74 -22.85 11.61
C LEU A 406 15.30 -22.40 11.86
N ILE A 407 14.63 -23.04 12.80
CA ILE A 407 13.28 -22.69 13.26
C ILE A 407 13.39 -22.25 14.72
N LEU A 408 12.75 -21.14 15.08
CA LEU A 408 12.54 -20.68 16.45
C LEU A 408 11.02 -20.55 16.68
N ALA A 409 10.54 -20.79 17.89
CA ALA A 409 9.15 -20.50 18.25
C ALA A 409 9.00 -20.09 19.72
N SER A 410 7.89 -19.43 20.04
CA SER A 410 7.51 -19.06 21.41
C SER A 410 7.31 -20.27 22.34
N SER A 411 7.00 -21.45 21.80
CA SER A 411 6.70 -22.63 22.61
C SER A 411 6.99 -23.94 21.87
N LEU A 412 7.11 -25.02 22.65
CA LEU A 412 7.23 -26.39 22.13
C LEU A 412 5.95 -26.87 21.40
N SER A 413 4.78 -26.31 21.71
CA SER A 413 3.54 -26.62 20.99
C SER A 413 3.56 -26.07 19.57
N VAL A 414 4.04 -24.83 19.38
CA VAL A 414 4.15 -24.18 18.07
C VAL A 414 5.25 -24.81 17.20
N LEU A 415 6.29 -25.40 17.81
CA LEU A 415 7.30 -26.19 17.07
C LEU A 415 6.80 -27.56 16.57
N SER A 416 5.64 -28.06 17.02
CA SER A 416 5.25 -29.46 16.79
C SER A 416 4.52 -29.65 15.45
N PRO A 417 5.17 -30.19 14.39
CA PRO A 417 4.57 -30.28 13.06
C PRO A 417 3.35 -31.21 12.97
N SER A 418 3.12 -32.07 13.97
CA SER A 418 2.05 -33.07 13.97
C SER A 418 0.63 -32.51 14.15
N GLN A 419 0.48 -31.20 14.38
CA GLN A 419 -0.83 -30.55 14.50
C GLN A 419 -1.31 -29.86 13.22
N HIS A 420 -0.45 -29.69 12.20
CA HIS A 420 -0.80 -28.87 11.04
C HIS A 420 -1.45 -29.68 9.92
N LYS A 421 -2.71 -29.35 9.60
CA LYS A 421 -3.33 -29.78 8.34
C LYS A 421 -2.95 -28.84 7.19
N ASN A 422 -2.94 -29.39 5.98
CA ASN A 422 -2.74 -28.63 4.74
C ASN A 422 -3.98 -27.78 4.40
N VAL A 423 -4.14 -26.64 5.07
CA VAL A 423 -5.13 -25.61 4.68
C VAL A 423 -4.43 -24.48 3.93
N SER A 424 -4.93 -24.16 2.74
CA SER A 424 -4.49 -23.01 1.96
C SER A 424 -5.17 -21.74 2.46
N TRP A 425 -4.42 -20.91 3.19
CA TRP A 425 -4.88 -19.58 3.64
C TRP A 425 -4.49 -18.45 2.68
N LEU A 426 -3.57 -18.72 1.75
CA LEU A 426 -3.25 -17.82 0.65
C LEU A 426 -4.29 -17.93 -0.47
N PRO A 427 -4.69 -16.80 -1.09
CA PRO A 427 -5.49 -16.78 -2.32
C PRO A 427 -4.88 -17.66 -3.41
N GLU A 428 -5.71 -18.46 -4.09
CA GLU A 428 -5.23 -19.42 -5.10
C GLU A 428 -4.57 -18.76 -6.32
N ASN A 429 -4.89 -17.49 -6.63
CA ASN A 429 -4.21 -16.69 -7.65
C ASN A 429 -2.75 -16.41 -7.26
N LEU A 430 -2.47 -16.02 -6.02
CA LEU A 430 -1.10 -15.86 -5.53
C LEU A 430 -0.34 -17.19 -5.53
N LEU A 431 -1.01 -18.28 -5.16
CA LEU A 431 -0.47 -19.63 -5.26
C LEU A 431 -0.34 -20.16 -6.72
N ARG A 432 -0.81 -19.40 -7.72
CA ARG A 432 -0.58 -19.66 -9.15
C ARG A 432 0.53 -18.76 -9.72
N GLN A 433 0.69 -17.52 -9.26
CA GLN A 433 1.79 -16.60 -9.60
C GLN A 433 3.18 -17.00 -8.99
N ARG A 434 3.45 -18.31 -8.84
CA ARG A 434 4.54 -18.90 -8.02
C ARG A 434 5.98 -18.47 -8.34
N GLN A 435 6.22 -17.71 -9.41
CA GLN A 435 7.56 -17.38 -9.91
C GLN A 435 7.94 -15.90 -9.75
N GLY A 436 7.03 -15.05 -9.28
CA GLY A 436 7.32 -13.64 -9.02
C GLY A 436 7.67 -13.37 -7.56
N ILE A 437 6.81 -13.77 -6.62
CA ILE A 437 6.81 -13.27 -5.22
C ILE A 437 8.20 -13.43 -4.56
N ARG A 438 8.84 -12.32 -4.15
CA ARG A 438 10.06 -12.18 -3.34
C ARG A 438 9.77 -11.81 -1.88
N GLY A 439 8.59 -11.28 -1.59
CA GLY A 439 8.13 -11.03 -0.23
C GLY A 439 6.62 -11.02 -0.10
N LEU A 440 6.15 -11.18 1.13
CA LEU A 440 4.75 -11.31 1.47
C LEU A 440 4.49 -10.77 2.88
N VAL A 441 3.44 -9.98 3.04
CA VAL A 441 2.80 -9.76 4.35
C VAL A 441 1.35 -10.22 4.23
N TYR A 442 0.87 -10.99 5.19
CA TYR A 442 -0.54 -11.37 5.33
C TYR A 442 -1.01 -11.06 6.74
N ALA A 443 -2.25 -10.60 6.86
CA ALA A 443 -2.84 -10.16 8.11
C ALA A 443 -4.34 -10.51 8.14
N ARG A 444 -4.77 -11.23 9.18
CA ARG A 444 -6.18 -11.52 9.47
C ARG A 444 -6.81 -10.34 10.18
N TRP A 445 -7.39 -9.45 9.38
CA TRP A 445 -7.82 -8.14 9.85
C TRP A 445 -8.77 -8.13 11.05
N PRO A 446 -9.78 -9.03 11.19
CA PRO A 446 -10.67 -9.04 12.37
C PRO A 446 -9.95 -9.24 13.71
N GLN A 447 -8.80 -9.93 13.72
CA GLN A 447 -8.00 -10.18 14.92
C GLN A 447 -7.05 -9.01 15.25
N LEU A 448 -6.89 -8.07 14.32
CA LEU A 448 -5.96 -6.95 14.39
C LEU A 448 -6.68 -5.61 14.53
N PHE A 449 -7.86 -5.45 13.95
CA PHE A 449 -8.57 -4.16 13.89
C PHE A 449 -8.86 -3.59 15.28
N ALA A 450 -9.44 -4.40 16.19
CA ALA A 450 -9.74 -3.95 17.54
C ALA A 450 -8.48 -3.45 18.30
N PRO A 451 -7.41 -4.25 18.47
CA PRO A 451 -6.21 -3.78 19.18
C PRO A 451 -5.45 -2.66 18.45
N LEU A 452 -5.38 -2.67 17.11
CA LEU A 452 -4.74 -1.59 16.35
C LEU A 452 -5.55 -0.29 16.44
N SER A 453 -6.89 -0.33 16.39
CA SER A 453 -7.73 0.87 16.45
C SER A 453 -7.72 1.55 17.82
N GLN A 454 -7.44 0.80 18.90
CA GLN A 454 -7.19 1.35 20.23
C GLN A 454 -5.84 2.08 20.30
N ARG A 455 -4.77 1.51 19.72
CA ARG A 455 -3.44 2.13 19.67
C ARG A 455 -3.41 3.31 18.69
N TRP A 456 -4.12 3.22 17.56
CA TRP A 456 -4.18 4.23 16.50
C TRP A 456 -5.63 4.68 16.21
N PRO A 457 -6.12 5.73 16.90
CA PRO A 457 -7.47 6.27 16.70
C PRO A 457 -7.80 6.68 15.25
N LEU A 458 -6.76 6.93 14.44
CA LEU A 458 -6.89 7.17 13.01
C LEU A 458 -7.62 6.01 12.28
N LEU A 459 -7.41 4.75 12.68
CA LEU A 459 -8.14 3.62 12.08
C LEU A 459 -9.66 3.69 12.31
N GLN A 460 -10.11 4.24 13.45
CA GLN A 460 -11.53 4.45 13.72
C GLN A 460 -12.10 5.57 12.83
N TYR A 461 -11.37 6.68 12.69
CA TYR A 461 -11.72 7.76 11.76
C TYR A 461 -11.85 7.25 10.33
N LEU A 462 -10.91 6.39 9.91
CA LEU A 462 -10.86 5.80 8.58
C LEU A 462 -11.99 4.80 8.34
N ASN A 463 -12.38 4.04 9.37
CA ASN A 463 -13.57 3.20 9.31
C ASN A 463 -14.84 4.07 9.13
N GLY A 464 -14.91 5.22 9.81
CA GLY A 464 -15.98 6.20 9.62
C GLY A 464 -16.08 6.75 8.19
N ILE A 465 -14.97 7.19 7.58
CA ILE A 465 -14.98 7.69 6.18
C ILE A 465 -15.04 6.58 5.12
N SER A 466 -14.95 5.30 5.50
CA SER A 466 -15.14 4.16 4.60
C SER A 466 -16.47 3.44 4.87
N ALA A 467 -17.39 4.08 5.60
CA ALA A 467 -18.72 3.56 5.95
C ALA A 467 -18.68 2.14 6.55
N GLY A 468 -17.77 1.91 7.50
CA GLY A 468 -17.61 0.63 8.19
C GLY A 468 -16.89 -0.46 7.37
N TRP A 469 -16.33 -0.13 6.20
CA TRP A 469 -15.70 -1.14 5.35
C TRP A 469 -14.42 -1.74 5.95
N LEU A 470 -13.62 -0.96 6.70
CA LEU A 470 -12.45 -1.51 7.40
C LEU A 470 -12.84 -2.57 8.44
N GLU A 471 -13.94 -2.40 9.17
CA GLU A 471 -14.45 -3.44 10.09
C GLU A 471 -14.95 -4.71 9.37
N ARG A 472 -15.34 -4.60 8.09
CA ARG A 472 -15.79 -5.75 7.27
C ARG A 472 -14.66 -6.53 6.59
N LEU A 473 -13.42 -6.04 6.62
CA LEU A 473 -12.26 -6.73 6.07
C LEU A 473 -11.97 -8.06 6.81
N GLN A 474 -11.69 -9.10 6.03
CA GLN A 474 -11.29 -10.43 6.50
C GLN A 474 -9.77 -10.60 6.49
N SER A 475 -9.12 -10.13 5.44
CA SER A 475 -7.67 -10.20 5.29
C SER A 475 -7.10 -9.02 4.53
N MET A 476 -5.84 -8.73 4.83
CA MET A 476 -4.96 -7.86 4.08
C MET A 476 -3.75 -8.69 3.65
N THR A 477 -3.44 -8.71 2.36
CA THR A 477 -2.24 -9.35 1.82
C THR A 477 -1.46 -8.34 1.01
N LEU A 478 -0.18 -8.11 1.33
CA LEU A 478 0.73 -7.31 0.53
C LEU A 478 1.74 -8.24 -0.14
N VAL A 479 1.89 -8.10 -1.45
CA VAL A 479 2.71 -8.97 -2.29
C VAL A 479 3.77 -8.14 -3.02
N ASN A 480 4.92 -8.77 -3.20
CA ASN A 480 6.19 -8.17 -3.57
C ASN A 480 6.91 -9.16 -4.52
N TYR A 481 7.07 -8.85 -5.81
CA TYR A 481 7.50 -9.70 -6.96
C TYR A 481 8.90 -9.45 -7.69
N GLY A 482 9.51 -8.26 -7.75
CA GLY A 482 10.85 -7.97 -8.36
C GLY A 482 11.28 -6.51 -8.62
N VAL A 483 12.57 -6.18 -8.81
CA VAL A 483 12.85 -4.94 -9.57
C VAL A 483 13.02 -5.37 -11.00
N ARG A 484 12.21 -4.80 -11.89
CA ARG A 484 12.22 -5.14 -13.32
C ARG A 484 12.14 -3.86 -14.12
N ASP A 485 13.13 -3.63 -14.99
CA ASP A 485 13.18 -2.46 -15.87
C ASP A 485 13.09 -1.13 -15.08
N ARG A 486 13.79 -1.07 -13.94
CA ARG A 486 13.74 -0.02 -12.89
C ARG A 486 12.38 0.22 -12.23
N LEU A 487 11.36 -0.54 -12.61
CA LEU A 487 10.07 -0.53 -11.96
C LEU A 487 10.10 -1.45 -10.74
N GLN A 488 9.29 -1.10 -9.74
CA GLN A 488 9.12 -1.83 -8.51
C GLN A 488 7.61 -1.88 -8.20
N HIS A 489 6.94 -2.98 -8.58
CA HIS A 489 5.47 -3.12 -8.48
C HIS A 489 5.00 -3.68 -7.14
N LEU A 490 3.75 -3.52 -6.71
CA LEU A 490 3.22 -4.27 -5.55
C LEU A 490 1.78 -4.58 -5.77
N GLU A 491 1.27 -5.58 -5.05
CA GLU A 491 -0.15 -5.79 -4.96
C GLU A 491 -0.57 -5.82 -3.49
N LEU A 492 -1.37 -4.83 -3.09
CA LEU A 492 -2.15 -4.91 -1.85
C LEU A 492 -3.52 -5.51 -2.20
N ILE A 493 -3.92 -6.56 -1.49
CA ILE A 493 -5.18 -7.28 -1.68
C ILE A 493 -5.95 -7.21 -0.37
N LEU A 494 -7.08 -6.53 -0.40
CA LEU A 494 -7.97 -6.33 0.75
C LEU A 494 -9.25 -7.12 0.51
N SER A 495 -9.39 -8.26 1.19
CA SER A 495 -10.54 -9.16 1.06
C SER A 495 -11.59 -8.82 2.11
N SER A 496 -12.83 -8.50 1.72
CA SER A 496 -13.94 -8.26 2.63
C SER A 496 -14.89 -9.46 2.69
N LYS A 497 -15.71 -9.52 3.76
CA LYS A 497 -16.73 -10.56 3.87
C LYS A 497 -17.69 -10.49 2.66
N LYS A 498 -18.15 -11.66 2.22
CA LYS A 498 -19.26 -11.76 1.26
C LYS A 498 -20.56 -11.54 2.02
N ASP A 499 -21.25 -10.45 1.66
CA ASP A 499 -22.63 -10.16 2.08
C ASP A 499 -23.61 -11.17 1.42
#